data_AF-A0A2U9NRM4-F1
#
_entry.id   AF-A0A2U9NRM4-F1
#
_cell.length_a   1.000
_cell.length_b   1.000
_cell.length_c   1.000
_cell.angle_alpha   90.00
_cell.angle_beta   90.00
_cell.angle_gamma   90.00
#
_symmetry.space_group_name_H-M   'P 1'
#
loop_
_entity.id
_entity.type
_entity.pdbx_description
1 polymer ?
#
loop_
_entity_poly.entity_id
_entity_poly.type
_entity_poly.pdbx_seq_one_letter_code
_entity_poly.pdbx_strand_id
1 'polypeptide(L)' 'MAVPKKRTSKAKKNARKSVWKKKADKAAQKSLSLAKSVLQGKTTSFVYSLYIDE' A
#
# COMPACT_ATOMS: atom_id res chain seq x y z
N MET A 1 -1.26 -12.15 34.17
CA MET A 1 -1.00 -11.54 32.85
C MET A 1 0.37 -10.89 32.84
N ALA A 2 1.13 -11.00 31.76
CA ALA A 2 2.43 -10.34 31.65
C ALA A 2 2.24 -8.83 31.44
N VAL A 3 2.94 -8.03 32.22
CA VAL A 3 2.94 -6.56 32.12
C VAL A 3 4.34 -6.05 31.77
N PRO A 4 4.46 -4.99 30.94
CA PRO A 4 5.75 -4.43 30.59
C PRO A 4 6.38 -3.74 31.81
N LYS A 5 7.58 -4.18 32.20
CA LYS A 5 8.30 -3.59 33.34
C LYS A 5 8.71 -2.14 33.11
N LYS A 6 8.96 -1.75 31.85
CA LYS A 6 9.38 -0.41 31.43
C LYS A 6 8.75 -0.05 30.08
N ARG A 7 8.56 1.25 29.84
CA ARG A 7 8.08 1.75 28.55
C ARG A 7 9.10 1.46 27.45
N THR A 8 8.61 1.26 26.22
CA THR A 8 9.49 1.19 25.05
C THR A 8 10.12 2.57 24.78
N SER A 9 11.39 2.61 24.36
CA SER A 9 12.06 3.85 23.94
C SER A 9 11.37 4.51 22.73
N LYS A 10 11.55 5.83 22.60
CA LYS A 10 10.97 6.62 21.49
C LYS A 10 11.38 6.05 20.12
N ALA A 11 12.65 5.68 19.97
CA ALA A 11 13.18 5.10 18.74
C ALA A 11 12.47 3.79 18.35
N LYS A 12 12.35 2.83 19.29
CA LYS A 12 11.69 1.54 19.02
C LYS A 12 10.20 1.70 18.73
N LYS A 13 9.49 2.62 19.42
CA LYS A 13 8.09 2.97 19.11
C LYS A 13 7.96 3.52 17.68
N ASN A 14 8.81 4.47 17.31
CA ASN A 14 8.77 5.11 15.99
C ASN A 14 9.11 4.14 14.86
N ALA A 15 10.08 3.24 15.05
CA ALA A 15 10.42 2.20 14.10
C ALA A 15 9.21 1.30 13.78
N ARG A 16 8.47 0.84 14.80
CA ARG A 16 7.24 0.05 14.59
C ARG A 16 6.17 0.83 13.84
N LYS A 17 5.99 2.12 14.16
CA LYS A 17 5.05 3.01 13.44
C LYS A 17 5.45 3.19 11.97
N SER A 18 6.75 3.32 11.68
CA SER A 18 7.27 3.40 10.31
C SER A 18 6.97 2.13 9.51
N VAL A 19 7.21 0.95 10.10
CA VAL A 19 6.87 -0.33 9.46
C VAL A 19 5.37 -0.43 9.15
N TRP A 20 4.51 0.01 10.05
CA TRP A 20 3.07 0.04 9.81
C TRP A 20 2.69 0.97 8.64
N LYS A 21 3.27 2.18 8.59
CA LYS A 21 3.06 3.12 7.47
C LYS A 21 3.59 2.61 6.13
N LYS A 22 4.72 1.89 6.13
CA LYS A 22 5.33 1.33 4.92
C LYS A 22 4.43 0.32 4.19
N LYS A 23 3.47 -0.30 4.88
CA LYS A 23 2.47 -1.17 4.25
C LYS A 23 1.58 -0.39 3.28
N ALA A 24 1.19 0.83 3.63
CA ALA A 24 0.38 1.69 2.77
C ALA A 24 1.15 2.15 1.53
N ASP A 25 2.44 2.46 1.67
CA ASP A 25 3.32 2.82 0.55
C ASP A 25 3.37 1.73 -0.53
N LYS A 26 3.49 0.45 -0.13
CA LYS A 26 3.44 -0.68 -1.07
C LYS A 26 2.10 -0.79 -1.80
N ALA A 27 0.99 -0.47 -1.15
CA ALA A 27 -0.32 -0.45 -1.79
C ALA A 27 -0.45 0.71 -2.78
N ALA A 28 0.03 1.90 -2.40
CA ALA A 28 0.05 3.09 -3.25
C ALA A 28 0.87 2.87 -4.54
N GLN A 29 2.05 2.26 -4.43
CA GLN A 29 2.89 1.94 -5.59
C GLN A 29 2.18 1.02 -6.59
N LYS A 30 1.51 -0.02 -6.10
CA LYS A 30 0.72 -0.93 -6.94
C LYS A 30 -0.43 -0.20 -7.61
N SER A 31 -1.18 0.61 -6.85
CA SER A 31 -2.29 1.40 -7.38
C SER A 31 -1.86 2.39 -8.46
N LEU A 32 -0.71 3.04 -8.27
CA LEU A 32 -0.15 3.97 -9.26
C LEU A 32 0.24 3.24 -10.55
N SER A 33 0.93 2.11 -10.42
CA SER A 33 1.28 1.26 -11.58
C SER A 33 0.03 0.83 -12.35
N LEU A 34 -1.02 0.46 -11.62
CA LEU A 34 -2.29 0.05 -12.19
C LEU A 34 -2.98 1.20 -12.95
N ALA A 35 -3.09 2.38 -12.32
CA ALA A 35 -3.70 3.54 -12.92
C ALA A 35 -3.00 3.95 -14.23
N LYS A 36 -1.66 3.92 -14.24
CA LYS A 36 -0.87 4.18 -15.45
C LYS A 36 -1.16 3.15 -16.55
N SER A 37 -1.27 1.87 -16.20
CA SER A 37 -1.61 0.81 -17.15
C SER A 37 -2.98 1.01 -17.78
N VAL A 38 -3.98 1.41 -16.98
CA VAL A 38 -5.34 1.71 -17.47
C VAL A 38 -5.32 2.93 -18.40
N LEU A 39 -4.66 4.02 -18.00
CA LEU A 39 -4.63 5.25 -18.78
C LEU A 39 -3.95 5.07 -20.15
N GLN A 40 -2.99 4.17 -20.26
CA GLN A 40 -2.25 3.92 -21.51
C GLN A 40 -3.12 3.25 -22.59
N GLY A 41 -4.25 2.62 -22.23
CA GLY A 41 -5.19 1.99 -23.18
C GLY A 41 -4.61 0.78 -23.96
N LYS A 42 -3.44 0.27 -23.56
CA LYS A 42 -2.79 -0.87 -24.20
C LYS A 42 -3.23 -2.18 -23.54
N THR A 43 -3.70 -3.13 -24.33
CA THR A 43 -4.26 -4.43 -23.91
C THR A 43 -3.19 -5.49 -23.61
N THR A 44 -2.00 -5.11 -23.15
CA THR A 44 -0.88 -6.07 -23.06
C THR A 44 -0.98 -7.03 -21.87
N SER A 45 -1.54 -6.62 -20.72
CA SER A 45 -1.62 -7.50 -19.55
C SER A 45 -2.77 -7.20 -18.57
N PHE A 46 -3.28 -5.97 -18.55
CA PHE A 46 -4.38 -5.57 -17.66
C PHE A 46 -5.64 -5.31 -18.49
N VAL A 47 -6.62 -6.21 -18.39
CA VAL A 47 -7.94 -6.06 -19.03
C VAL A 47 -8.85 -5.31 -18.06
N TYR A 48 -9.21 -4.09 -18.43
CA TYR A 48 -10.21 -3.28 -17.72
C TYR A 48 -11.36 -3.02 -18.69
N SER A 49 -12.58 -3.40 -18.31
CA SER A 49 -13.79 -3.14 -19.09
C SER A 49 -14.08 -1.64 -19.07
N LEU A 50 -13.54 -0.92 -20.05
CA LEU A 50 -13.78 0.52 -20.25
C LEU A 50 -15.21 0.80 -20.75
N TYR A 51 -15.86 -0.21 -21.32
CA TYR A 51 -17.25 -0.19 -21.74
C TYR A 51 -18.00 -1.15 -20.83
N ILE A 52 -18.77 -0.57 -19.91
CA ILE A 52 -20.02 -1.20 -19.49
C ILE A 52 -20.93 -0.90 -20.68
N ASP A 53 -21.43 -1.92 -21.35
CA ASP A 53 -22.47 -1.75 -22.38
C ASP A 53 -23.71 -1.14 -21.72
N GLU A 54 -23.78 0.20 -21.72
CA GLU A 54 -24.95 1.09 -21.92
C GLU A 54 -24.48 2.55 -22.04
#